data_AF-A0A821TUN3-F1
#
_entry.id   AF-A0A821TUN3-F1
#
_cell.length_a   1.000
_cell.length_b   1.000
_cell.length_c   1.000
_cell.angle_alpha   90.00
_cell.angle_beta   90.00
_cell.angle_gamma   90.00
#
_symmetry.space_group_name_H-M   'P 1'
#
loop_
_entity.id
_entity.type
_entity.pdbx_description
1 polymer ?
#
loop_
_entity_poly.entity_id
_entity_poly.type
_entity_poly.pdbx_seq_one_letter_code
_entity_poly.pdbx_strand_id
1 'polypeptide(L)'
;GLNMQPVKRLKRTWKKIQLNKLEQLEQYMNVSKNFANYRLIFKSAKEEAEKYGWAVDKIVIPFTSLVLQDVYYIKTHSKDDTVAGGVNLKKYYSMAKFISEEFIQCKQSKVCNLIPCSFERNDIIINYITTSPIFNENSLMLASFECEPPATANEKEKWSMLQATKYTSSSKL
;
A
#
# COMPACT_ATOMS: atom_id res chain seq x y z
N GLY A 1 8.01 2.10 1.02
CA GLY A 1 9.20 1.87 0.17
C GLY A 1 10.09 3.09 0.15
N LEU A 2 10.06 3.88 -0.92
CA LEU A 2 10.99 5.02 -1.12
C LEU A 2 10.96 6.07 -0.01
N ASN A 3 9.80 6.22 0.64
CA ASN A 3 9.60 7.15 1.74
C ASN A 3 10.03 6.64 3.13
N MET A 4 10.63 5.44 3.22
CA MET A 4 11.17 4.89 4.46
C MET A 4 12.51 5.54 4.81
N GLN A 5 12.81 5.64 6.11
CA GLN A 5 14.04 6.27 6.60
C GLN A 5 15.34 5.73 5.96
N PRO A 6 15.53 4.40 5.83
CA PRO A 6 16.74 3.84 5.18
C PRO A 6 16.95 4.32 3.74
N VAL A 7 15.88 4.68 3.02
CA VAL A 7 15.98 5.15 1.63
C VAL A 7 16.04 6.68 1.57
N LYS A 8 15.17 7.38 2.33
CA LYS A 8 15.11 8.86 2.37
C LYS A 8 16.42 9.53 2.77
N ARG A 9 17.22 8.86 3.60
CA ARG A 9 18.49 9.42 4.09
C ARG A 9 19.62 9.44 3.06
N LEU A 10 19.48 8.71 1.96
CA LEU A 10 20.50 8.57 0.91
C LEU A 10 20.64 9.85 0.06
N LYS A 11 21.09 10.95 0.68
CA LYS A 11 21.09 12.29 0.08
C LYS A 11 21.94 12.36 -1.18
N ARG A 12 23.06 11.63 -1.24
CA ARG A 12 23.92 11.63 -2.44
C ARG A 12 23.23 10.92 -3.60
N THR A 13 22.49 9.87 -3.32
CA THR A 13 21.69 9.13 -4.31
C THR A 13 20.54 9.99 -4.82
N TRP A 14 19.76 10.62 -3.94
CA TRP A 14 18.62 11.46 -4.34
C TRP A 14 19.03 12.67 -5.17
N LYS A 15 20.21 13.26 -4.94
CA LYS A 15 20.75 14.36 -5.76
C LYS A 15 20.96 14.01 -7.24
N LYS A 16 21.01 12.71 -7.58
CA LYS A 16 21.21 12.24 -8.96
C LYS A 16 19.90 11.97 -9.71
N ILE A 17 18.75 12.11 -9.04
CA ILE A 17 17.45 11.67 -9.55
C ILE A 17 16.54 12.90 -9.74
N GLN A 18 15.80 12.94 -10.85
CA GLN A 18 14.73 13.92 -11.05
C GLN A 18 13.48 13.50 -10.26
N LEU A 19 13.00 14.35 -9.35
CA LEU A 19 11.95 14.00 -8.40
C LEU A 19 10.52 14.32 -8.87
N ASN A 20 10.35 15.08 -9.96
CA ASN A 20 9.04 15.60 -10.39
C ASN A 20 7.95 14.51 -10.47
N LYS A 21 8.25 13.34 -11.04
CA LYS A 21 7.29 12.22 -11.13
C LYS A 21 6.99 11.61 -9.75
N LEU A 22 7.99 11.51 -8.88
CA LEU A 22 7.81 10.98 -7.53
C LEU A 22 6.94 11.93 -6.70
N GLU A 23 7.20 13.23 -6.77
CA GLU A 23 6.41 14.26 -6.08
C GLU A 23 4.95 14.25 -6.52
N GLN A 24 4.67 14.07 -7.81
CA GLN A 24 3.30 13.89 -8.31
C GLN A 24 2.62 12.64 -7.73
N LEU A 25 3.31 11.50 -7.70
CA LEU A 25 2.78 10.27 -7.11
C LEU A 25 2.51 10.43 -5.60
N GLU A 26 3.34 11.18 -4.89
CA GLU A 26 3.14 11.49 -3.47
C GLU A 26 1.92 12.38 -3.24
N GLN A 27 1.66 13.34 -4.14
CA GLN A 27 0.46 14.18 -4.07
C GLN A 27 -0.83 13.38 -4.25
N TYR A 28 -0.83 12.37 -5.14
CA TYR A 28 -1.97 11.48 -5.31
C TYR A 28 -2.26 10.66 -4.04
N MET A 29 -1.21 10.25 -3.32
CA MET A 29 -1.31 9.46 -2.09
C MET A 29 -1.29 10.29 -0.80
N ASN A 30 -1.50 11.60 -0.89
CA ASN A 30 -1.47 12.48 0.28
C ASN A 30 -2.58 12.10 1.28
N VAL A 31 -2.21 11.94 2.56
CA VAL A 31 -3.11 11.50 3.64
C VAL A 31 -4.14 12.56 4.06
N SER A 32 -3.96 13.81 3.63
CA SER A 32 -4.81 14.94 3.98
C SER A 32 -6.28 14.69 3.62
N LYS A 33 -7.19 15.14 4.50
CA LYS A 33 -8.65 15.00 4.33
C LYS A 33 -9.06 13.55 4.01
N ASN A 34 -8.48 12.58 4.73
CA ASN A 34 -8.74 11.15 4.53
C ASN A 34 -8.48 10.70 3.08
N PHE A 35 -7.29 11.02 2.55
CA PHE A 35 -6.87 10.61 1.21
C PHE A 35 -7.76 11.15 0.08
N ALA A 36 -8.20 12.41 0.18
CA ALA A 36 -9.16 13.00 -0.77
C ALA A 36 -8.71 12.92 -2.23
N ASN A 37 -7.43 13.19 -2.51
CA ASN A 37 -6.86 13.14 -3.86
C ASN A 37 -6.92 11.71 -4.44
N TYR A 38 -6.45 10.73 -3.67
CA TYR A 38 -6.52 9.32 -4.05
C TYR A 38 -7.96 8.90 -4.34
N ARG A 39 -8.90 9.22 -3.44
CA ARG A 39 -10.31 8.84 -3.57
C ARG A 39 -10.94 9.44 -4.84
N LEU A 40 -10.61 10.69 -5.16
CA LEU A 40 -11.08 11.34 -6.38
C LEU A 40 -10.58 10.63 -7.63
N ILE A 41 -9.26 10.42 -7.74
CA ILE A 41 -8.64 9.77 -8.89
C ILE A 41 -9.14 8.33 -9.04
N PHE A 42 -9.23 7.61 -7.93
CA PHE A 42 -9.71 6.23 -7.90
C PHE A 42 -11.16 6.12 -8.35
N LYS A 43 -12.04 7.04 -7.90
CA LYS A 43 -13.42 7.13 -8.39
C LYS A 43 -13.46 7.37 -9.90
N SER A 44 -12.72 8.34 -10.42
CA SER A 44 -12.69 8.62 -11.86
C SER A 44 -12.15 7.45 -12.68
N ALA A 45 -11.14 6.74 -12.16
CA ALA A 45 -10.61 5.54 -12.81
C ALA A 45 -11.64 4.40 -12.84
N LYS A 46 -12.43 4.20 -11.77
CA LYS A 46 -13.54 3.23 -11.75
C LYS A 46 -14.61 3.58 -12.76
N GLU A 47 -15.05 4.84 -12.80
CA GLU A 47 -16.06 5.31 -13.77
C GLU A 47 -15.58 5.14 -15.22
N GLU A 48 -14.30 5.41 -15.49
CA GLU A 48 -13.69 5.16 -16.80
C GLU A 48 -13.68 3.66 -17.12
N ALA A 49 -13.25 2.81 -16.18
CA ALA A 49 -13.22 1.36 -16.37
C ALA A 49 -14.64 0.80 -16.63
N GLU A 50 -15.65 1.25 -15.88
CA GLU A 50 -17.05 0.88 -16.10
C GLU A 50 -17.54 1.29 -17.50
N LYS A 51 -17.21 2.51 -17.94
CA LYS A 51 -17.56 3.01 -19.28
C LYS A 51 -16.96 2.13 -20.39
N TYR A 52 -15.77 1.59 -20.19
CA TYR A 52 -15.12 0.68 -21.13
C TYR A 52 -15.38 -0.80 -20.82
N GLY A 53 -16.39 -1.11 -20.01
CA GLY A 53 -16.80 -2.49 -19.74
C GLY A 53 -15.73 -3.33 -19.03
N TRP A 54 -14.87 -2.68 -18.24
CA TRP A 54 -13.75 -3.31 -17.54
C TRP A 54 -12.77 -4.03 -18.49
N ALA A 55 -12.44 -3.38 -19.60
CA ALA A 55 -11.38 -3.84 -20.50
C ALA A 55 -10.07 -4.11 -19.73
N VAL A 56 -9.23 -4.99 -20.28
CA VAL A 56 -8.08 -5.57 -19.54
C VAL A 56 -7.00 -4.54 -19.21
N ASP A 57 -6.84 -3.54 -20.07
CA ASP A 57 -5.95 -2.40 -19.88
C ASP A 57 -6.56 -1.32 -18.95
N LYS A 58 -7.78 -1.52 -18.46
CA LYS A 58 -8.55 -0.62 -17.59
C LYS A 58 -8.83 -1.23 -16.22
N ILE A 59 -8.01 -2.19 -15.77
CA ILE A 59 -8.11 -2.76 -14.42
C ILE A 59 -7.74 -1.70 -13.38
N VAL A 60 -8.62 -1.51 -12.40
CA VAL A 60 -8.42 -0.59 -11.28
C VAL A 60 -8.31 -1.40 -9.99
N ILE A 61 -7.21 -1.24 -9.26
CA ILE A 61 -6.94 -1.97 -8.02
C ILE A 61 -7.06 -1.00 -6.82
N PRO A 62 -7.94 -1.27 -5.85
CA PRO A 62 -8.06 -0.43 -4.66
C PRO A 62 -6.86 -0.57 -3.73
N PHE A 63 -6.57 0.49 -2.97
CA PHE A 63 -5.70 0.42 -1.82
C PHE A 63 -6.49 -0.19 -0.65
N THR A 64 -6.41 -1.51 -0.52
CA THR A 64 -7.21 -2.35 0.40
C THR A 64 -7.32 -1.77 1.80
N SER A 65 -6.26 -1.18 2.34
CA SER A 65 -6.30 -0.62 3.71
C SER A 65 -7.26 0.56 3.85
N LEU A 66 -7.48 1.37 2.82
CA LEU A 66 -8.48 2.45 2.85
C LEU A 66 -9.89 1.89 2.80
N VAL A 67 -10.11 0.83 2.01
CA VAL A 67 -11.40 0.14 1.98
C VAL A 67 -11.69 -0.48 3.35
N LEU A 68 -10.70 -1.12 3.98
CA LEU A 68 -10.83 -1.65 5.33
C LEU A 68 -11.10 -0.56 6.37
N GLN A 69 -10.44 0.60 6.25
CA GLN A 69 -10.70 1.75 7.10
C GLN A 69 -12.16 2.23 7.00
N ASP A 70 -12.72 2.25 5.78
CA ASP A 70 -14.12 2.64 5.55
C ASP A 70 -15.11 1.59 6.08
N VAL A 71 -14.82 0.30 5.90
CA VAL A 71 -15.60 -0.80 6.51
C VAL A 71 -15.59 -0.68 8.03
N TYR A 72 -14.41 -0.43 8.61
CA TYR A 72 -14.25 -0.23 10.04
C TYR A 72 -15.04 0.99 10.54
N TYR A 73 -15.05 2.09 9.77
CA TYR A 73 -15.85 3.27 10.06
C TYR A 73 -17.35 2.94 10.10
N ILE A 74 -17.89 2.24 9.09
CA ILE A 74 -19.30 1.80 9.06
C ILE A 74 -19.61 0.90 10.26
N LYS A 75 -18.69 -0.02 10.62
CA LYS A 75 -18.87 -0.94 11.74
C LYS A 75 -18.95 -0.20 13.09
N THR A 76 -18.14 0.83 13.29
CA THR A 76 -18.02 1.52 14.58
C THR A 76 -19.03 2.65 14.79
N HIS A 77 -19.52 3.27 13.71
CA HIS A 77 -20.38 4.46 13.78
C HIS A 77 -21.88 4.15 13.60
N SER A 78 -22.27 2.87 13.69
CA SER A 78 -23.66 2.44 13.64
C SER A 78 -23.88 1.27 14.60
N LYS A 79 -25.02 1.20 15.30
CA LYS A 79 -25.34 0.08 16.20
C LYS A 79 -25.66 -1.18 15.38
N ASP A 80 -25.29 -2.34 15.90
CA ASP A 80 -25.64 -3.63 15.29
C ASP A 80 -27.14 -3.92 15.39
N ASP A 81 -27.80 -3.37 16.41
CA ASP A 81 -29.23 -3.53 16.66
C ASP A 81 -30.01 -2.24 16.48
N THR A 82 -31.28 -2.40 16.12
CA THR A 82 -32.29 -1.35 16.08
C THR A 82 -32.81 -1.05 17.49
N VAL A 83 -33.50 0.08 17.66
CA VAL A 83 -34.16 0.43 18.94
C VAL A 83 -35.21 -0.62 19.35
N ALA A 84 -35.78 -1.34 18.38
CA ALA A 84 -36.73 -2.42 18.61
C ALA A 84 -36.07 -3.77 18.97
N GLY A 85 -34.74 -3.84 19.11
CA GLY A 85 -34.00 -5.05 19.48
C GLY A 85 -33.74 -6.05 18.35
N GLY A 86 -34.15 -5.74 17.11
CA GLY A 86 -33.83 -6.53 15.92
C GLY A 86 -32.53 -6.06 15.23
N VAL A 87 -31.96 -6.91 14.36
CA VAL A 87 -30.73 -6.62 13.60
C VAL A 87 -30.89 -5.37 12.72
N ASN A 88 -29.89 -4.50 12.73
CA ASN A 88 -29.81 -3.31 11.88
C ASN A 88 -29.42 -3.67 10.44
N LEU A 89 -30.38 -4.20 9.67
CA LEU A 89 -30.17 -4.61 8.28
C LEU A 89 -29.63 -3.48 7.39
N LYS A 90 -29.97 -2.21 7.67
CA LYS A 90 -29.45 -1.06 6.92
C LYS A 90 -27.94 -0.93 7.04
N LYS A 91 -27.38 -1.13 8.24
CA LYS A 91 -25.93 -1.13 8.46
C LYS A 91 -25.25 -2.24 7.66
N TYR A 92 -25.73 -3.46 7.81
CA TYR A 92 -25.13 -4.62 7.15
C TYR A 92 -25.28 -4.55 5.62
N TYR A 93 -26.40 -4.03 5.12
CA TYR A 93 -26.60 -3.77 3.70
C TYR A 93 -25.60 -2.74 3.16
N SER A 94 -25.43 -1.59 3.83
CA SER A 94 -24.46 -0.58 3.41
C SER A 94 -23.02 -1.12 3.42
N MET A 95 -22.66 -1.91 4.42
CA MET A 95 -21.35 -2.55 4.50
C MET A 95 -21.15 -3.59 3.39
N ALA A 96 -22.14 -4.45 3.16
CA ALA A 96 -22.12 -5.45 2.09
C ALA A 96 -22.05 -4.78 0.71
N LYS A 97 -22.83 -3.72 0.49
CA LYS A 97 -22.83 -2.92 -0.73
C LYS A 97 -21.45 -2.31 -0.97
N PHE A 98 -20.87 -1.65 0.03
CA PHE A 98 -19.54 -1.04 -0.08
C PHE A 98 -18.45 -2.06 -0.41
N ILE A 99 -18.40 -3.19 0.33
CA ILE A 99 -17.45 -4.28 0.04
C ILE A 99 -17.69 -4.82 -1.38
N SER A 100 -18.95 -4.91 -1.80
CA SER A 100 -19.31 -5.39 -3.13
C SER A 100 -18.88 -4.42 -4.23
N GLU A 101 -19.06 -3.11 -4.06
CA GLU A 101 -18.66 -2.12 -5.06
C GLU A 101 -17.13 -1.92 -5.10
N GLU A 102 -16.45 -2.08 -3.97
CA GLU A 102 -15.00 -1.86 -3.91
C GLU A 102 -14.15 -3.10 -4.23
N PHE A 103 -14.61 -4.29 -3.86
CA PHE A 103 -13.91 -5.55 -4.16
C PHE A 103 -14.65 -6.44 -5.15
N ILE A 104 -15.98 -6.44 -5.11
CA ILE A 104 -16.76 -7.35 -5.94
C ILE A 104 -17.02 -6.76 -7.32
N GLN A 105 -17.10 -5.47 -7.61
CA GLN A 105 -17.15 -5.02 -9.02
C GLN A 105 -15.89 -5.40 -9.80
N CYS A 106 -14.74 -5.46 -9.10
CA CYS A 106 -13.54 -6.12 -9.59
C CYS A 106 -13.80 -7.63 -9.86
N LYS A 107 -14.48 -8.37 -8.95
CA LYS A 107 -14.79 -9.83 -9.09
C LYS A 107 -16.06 -10.26 -9.88
N GLN A 108 -17.12 -9.46 -9.96
CA GLN A 108 -18.46 -9.70 -10.52
C GLN A 108 -18.52 -9.33 -11.99
N SER A 109 -17.66 -8.39 -12.39
CA SER A 109 -17.17 -8.41 -13.74
C SER A 109 -16.67 -9.85 -13.97
N LYS A 110 -17.27 -10.57 -14.93
CA LYS A 110 -16.82 -11.88 -15.41
C LYS A 110 -15.41 -11.74 -16.06
N VAL A 111 -14.48 -11.12 -15.34
CA VAL A 111 -13.34 -10.37 -15.85
C VAL A 111 -12.13 -10.58 -14.95
N CYS A 112 -12.22 -10.49 -13.63
CA CYS A 112 -11.06 -10.85 -12.80
C CYS A 112 -10.82 -12.36 -12.68
N ASN A 113 -11.82 -13.20 -12.94
CA ASN A 113 -11.66 -14.66 -13.05
C ASN A 113 -11.80 -15.19 -14.49
N LEU A 114 -12.17 -14.35 -15.46
CA LEU A 114 -12.60 -14.80 -16.80
C LEU A 114 -12.07 -13.94 -17.96
N ILE A 115 -11.52 -12.75 -17.71
CA ILE A 115 -10.63 -12.13 -18.68
C ILE A 115 -9.20 -12.52 -18.26
N PRO A 116 -8.47 -13.26 -19.12
CA PRO A 116 -7.03 -13.41 -18.94
C PRO A 116 -6.43 -12.00 -18.81
N CYS A 117 -5.72 -11.75 -17.71
CA CYS A 117 -4.81 -10.63 -17.63
C CYS A 117 -4.05 -10.54 -18.96
N SER A 118 -4.20 -9.43 -19.69
CA SER A 118 -3.62 -9.24 -21.03
C SER A 118 -2.11 -9.09 -20.96
N PHE A 119 -1.59 -8.84 -19.75
CA PHE A 119 -0.20 -8.98 -19.43
C PHE A 119 0.15 -10.47 -19.34
N GLU A 120 1.03 -10.91 -20.23
CA GLU A 120 1.55 -12.26 -20.23
C GLU A 120 2.14 -12.62 -18.87
N ARG A 121 1.82 -13.83 -18.42
CA ARG A 121 2.40 -14.38 -17.21
C ARG A 121 3.89 -14.62 -17.42
N ASN A 122 4.71 -13.98 -16.62
CA ASN A 122 6.16 -14.19 -16.61
C ASN A 122 6.58 -14.89 -15.31
N ASP A 123 6.79 -16.20 -15.39
CA ASP A 123 7.16 -17.01 -14.21
C ASP A 123 8.52 -16.62 -13.62
N ILE A 124 9.45 -16.08 -14.42
CA ILE A 124 10.75 -15.63 -13.93
C ILE A 124 10.56 -14.41 -13.02
N ILE A 125 9.78 -13.42 -13.46
CA ILE A 125 9.48 -12.22 -12.66
C ILE A 125 8.67 -12.59 -11.41
N ILE A 126 7.68 -13.47 -11.55
CA ILE A 126 6.86 -13.93 -10.41
C ILE A 126 7.73 -14.64 -9.40
N ASN A 127 8.59 -15.57 -9.83
CA ASN A 127 9.52 -16.26 -8.96
C ASN A 127 10.44 -15.26 -8.26
N TYR A 128 11.07 -14.35 -9.01
CA TYR A 128 11.93 -13.31 -8.43
C TYR A 128 11.21 -12.48 -7.35
N ILE A 129 9.99 -11.98 -7.62
CA ILE A 129 9.23 -11.17 -6.66
C ILE A 129 8.84 -11.98 -5.42
N THR A 130 8.44 -13.26 -5.60
CA THR A 130 7.95 -14.11 -4.51
C THR A 130 9.05 -14.73 -3.67
N THR A 131 10.26 -14.91 -4.21
CA THR A 131 11.42 -15.45 -3.49
C THR A 131 12.41 -14.39 -3.03
N SER A 132 12.19 -13.11 -3.37
CA SER A 132 13.05 -12.01 -2.93
C SER A 132 13.08 -11.89 -1.41
N PRO A 133 14.27 -11.76 -0.78
CA PRO A 133 14.36 -11.67 0.67
C PRO A 133 13.70 -10.39 1.20
N ILE A 134 12.95 -10.53 2.28
CA ILE A 134 12.34 -9.41 2.99
C ILE A 134 13.23 -9.04 4.17
N PHE A 135 13.77 -7.83 4.13
CA PHE A 135 14.61 -7.30 5.21
C PHE A 135 13.75 -6.57 6.24
N ASN A 136 14.10 -6.75 7.52
CA ASN A 136 13.52 -5.95 8.60
C ASN A 136 14.12 -4.53 8.60
N GLU A 137 13.54 -3.63 9.41
CA GLU A 137 13.94 -2.22 9.45
C GLU A 137 15.41 -2.01 9.85
N ASN A 138 15.91 -2.80 10.80
CA ASN A 138 17.31 -2.72 11.27
C ASN A 138 18.29 -3.14 10.17
N SER A 139 18.02 -4.25 9.49
CA SER A 139 18.83 -4.73 8.36
C SER A 139 18.84 -3.72 7.21
N LEU A 140 17.69 -3.14 6.87
CA LEU A 140 17.60 -2.07 5.86
C LEU A 140 18.39 -0.83 6.27
N MET A 141 18.31 -0.43 7.54
CA MET A 141 19.04 0.74 8.05
C MET A 141 20.55 0.51 8.04
N LEU A 142 21.02 -0.69 8.42
CA LEU A 142 22.43 -1.06 8.33
C LEU A 142 22.93 -1.02 6.88
N ALA A 143 22.21 -1.64 5.95
CA ALA A 143 22.54 -1.59 4.52
C ALA A 143 22.55 -0.15 3.97
N SER A 144 21.65 0.71 4.45
CA SER A 144 21.64 2.14 4.10
C SER A 144 22.91 2.85 4.54
N PHE A 145 23.42 2.58 5.74
CA PHE A 145 24.67 3.15 6.23
C PHE A 145 25.91 2.62 5.52
N GLU A 146 25.88 1.35 5.08
CA GLU A 146 26.92 0.78 4.22
C GLU A 146 26.95 1.45 2.84
N CYS A 147 25.79 1.83 2.29
CA CYS A 147 25.70 2.55 1.01
C CYS A 147 26.12 4.03 1.11
N GLU A 148 25.62 4.74 2.12
CA GLU A 148 26.01 6.13 2.42
C GLU A 148 26.28 6.26 3.92
N PRO A 149 27.54 6.53 4.36
CA PRO A 149 27.88 6.59 5.78
C PRO A 149 27.03 7.57 6.59
N PRO A 150 26.92 7.38 7.91
CA PRO A 150 26.23 8.31 8.81
C PRO A 150 26.75 9.75 8.67
N ALA A 151 25.85 10.69 8.35
CA ALA A 151 26.19 12.09 8.13
C ALA A 151 25.99 12.96 9.38
N THR A 152 25.05 12.58 10.26
CA THR A 152 24.69 13.35 11.46
C THR A 152 25.07 12.61 12.74
N ALA A 153 25.15 13.32 13.87
CA ALA A 153 25.42 12.71 15.18
C ALA A 153 24.39 11.63 15.54
N ASN A 154 23.11 11.91 15.33
CA ASN A 154 22.02 10.96 15.57
C ASN A 154 22.13 9.69 14.69
N GLU A 155 22.56 9.85 13.43
CA GLU A 155 22.82 8.69 12.57
C GLU A 155 24.02 7.86 13.03
N LYS A 156 25.09 8.51 13.51
CA LYS A 156 26.27 7.82 14.06
C LYS A 156 25.90 7.00 15.29
N GLU A 157 25.12 7.59 16.19
CA GLU A 157 24.60 6.90 17.38
C GLU A 157 23.74 5.69 17.00
N LYS A 158 22.76 5.89 16.10
CA LYS A 158 21.89 4.81 15.61
C LYS A 158 22.69 3.70 14.94
N TRP A 159 23.72 4.03 14.15
CA TRP A 159 24.59 3.05 13.52
C TRP A 159 25.35 2.22 14.56
N SER A 160 25.94 2.85 15.59
CA SER A 160 26.61 2.15 16.68
C SER A 160 25.68 1.20 17.43
N MET A 161 24.46 1.63 17.75
CA MET A 161 23.45 0.77 18.40
C MET A 161 23.08 -0.46 17.54
N LEU A 162 22.88 -0.24 16.24
CA LEU A 162 22.55 -1.33 15.30
C LEU A 162 23.70 -2.32 15.15
N GLN A 163 24.94 -1.84 15.10
CA GLN A 163 26.13 -2.69 15.03
C GLN A 163 26.26 -3.55 16.31
N ALA A 164 26.12 -2.96 17.51
CA ALA A 164 26.16 -3.69 18.76
C ALA A 164 25.08 -4.78 18.85
N THR A 165 23.88 -4.50 18.31
CA THR A 165 22.78 -5.47 18.24
C THR A 165 23.08 -6.63 17.27
N LYS A 166 23.75 -6.35 16.15
CA LYS A 166 24.19 -7.38 15.18
C LYS A 166 25.17 -8.37 15.79
N TYR A 167 26.15 -7.88 16.57
CA TYR A 167 27.16 -8.72 17.22
C TYR A 167 26.59 -9.58 18.36
N THR A 168 25.69 -9.02 19.17
CA THR A 168 25.02 -9.76 20.27
C THR A 168 24.04 -10.82 19.78
N SER A 169 23.49 -10.67 18.58
CA SER A 169 22.63 -11.67 17.94
C SER A 169 23.42 -12.80 17.28
N SER A 170 24.65 -12.52 16.81
CA SER A 170 25.52 -13.52 16.18
C SER A 170 26.30 -14.38 17.19
N SER A 171 26.39 -13.97 18.45
CA SER A 171 27.04 -14.73 19.54
C SER A 171 26.09 -15.68 20.29
N LYS A 172 24.83 -15.80 19.87
CA LYS A 172 23.80 -16.68 20.45
C LYS A 172 23.43 -17.88 19.55
N LEU A 173 24.21 -18.13 18.50
CA LEU A 173 24.18 -19.32 17.63
C LEU A 173 25.52 -20.04 17.75
#